data_AF-A0A6B9FT02-F1
#
_entry.id   AF-A0A6B9FT02-F1
#
_cell.length_a   1.000
_cell.length_b   1.000
_cell.length_c   1.000
_cell.angle_alpha   90.00
_cell.angle_beta   90.00
_cell.angle_gamma   90.00
#
_symmetry.space_group_name_H-M   'P 1'
#
loop_
_entity.id
_entity.type
_entity.pdbx_description
1 polymer ?
#
loop_
_entity_poly.entity_id
_entity_poly.type
_entity_poly.pdbx_seq_one_letter_code
_entity_poly.pdbx_strand_id
1 'polypeptide(L)'
;MNASPHNLSRQQVMALLEERDTLLEQVRQLEEALAPAAILPRSWRLTSTEERLLCALRAVGPNVLHHERAMLALYGMLDEAPQQKILDVLVCKIRRKLMEAQAQIRIETIWGRGWRLSPESCARFDALVGEDRVRWAAQGRAVA
;
A
#
# COMPACT_ATOMS: atom_id res chain seq x y z
N MET A 1 -4.12 -42.92 9.24
CA MET A 1 -2.80 -43.15 9.86
C MET A 1 -1.73 -42.70 8.88
N ASN A 2 -1.06 -41.61 9.26
CA ASN A 2 0.30 -41.16 8.91
C ASN A 2 0.65 -40.98 7.42
N ALA A 3 0.33 -39.80 6.88
CA ALA A 3 1.11 -39.23 5.79
C ALA A 3 2.45 -38.73 6.38
N SER A 4 3.40 -39.65 6.58
CA SER A 4 4.80 -39.30 6.81
C SER A 4 5.34 -38.55 5.59
N PRO A 5 6.18 -37.52 5.75
CA PRO A 5 6.54 -36.56 4.70
C PRO A 5 7.49 -37.09 3.60
N HIS A 6 7.49 -38.39 3.27
CA HIS A 6 8.55 -39.00 2.44
C HIS A 6 8.11 -39.91 1.28
N ASN A 7 6.82 -40.03 0.93
CA ASN A 7 6.44 -40.86 -0.22
C ASN A 7 5.24 -40.33 -1.01
N LEU A 8 5.40 -39.13 -1.60
CA LEU A 8 4.49 -38.65 -2.63
C LEU A 8 4.81 -39.36 -3.94
N SER A 9 3.82 -39.98 -4.57
CA SER A 9 4.00 -40.54 -5.90
C SER A 9 4.30 -39.44 -6.90
N ARG A 10 5.00 -39.76 -8.00
CA ARG A 10 5.29 -38.77 -9.07
C ARG A 10 4.01 -38.07 -9.57
N GLN A 11 2.89 -38.79 -9.62
CA GLN A 11 1.59 -38.21 -9.99
C GLN A 11 1.08 -37.20 -8.94
N GLN A 12 1.20 -37.52 -7.65
CA GLN A 12 0.82 -36.60 -6.57
C GLN A 12 1.72 -35.37 -6.54
N VAL A 13 3.03 -35.52 -6.77
CA VAL A 13 3.96 -34.38 -6.87
C VAL A 13 3.60 -33.48 -8.06
N MET A 14 3.29 -34.06 -9.22
CA MET A 14 2.90 -33.28 -10.40
C MET A 14 1.59 -32.53 -10.17
N ALA A 15 0.57 -33.18 -9.59
CA ALA A 15 -0.70 -32.55 -9.26
C ALA A 15 -0.52 -31.38 -8.27
N LEU A 16 0.32 -31.56 -7.25
CA LEU A 16 0.64 -30.49 -6.28
C LEU A 16 1.40 -29.32 -6.93
N LEU A 17 2.28 -29.59 -7.90
CA LEU A 17 3.01 -28.55 -8.61
C LEU A 17 2.10 -27.74 -9.53
N GLU A 18 1.18 -28.39 -10.25
CA GLU A 18 0.17 -27.74 -11.09
C GLU A 18 -0.80 -26.89 -10.27
N GLU A 19 -1.24 -27.40 -9.11
CA GLU A 19 -2.05 -26.64 -8.18
C GLU A 19 -1.30 -25.42 -7.65
N ARG A 20 -0.03 -25.58 -7.26
CA ARG A 20 0.83 -24.48 -6.82
C ARG A 20 1.03 -23.44 -7.93
N ASP A 21 1.26 -23.84 -9.17
CA ASP A 21 1.40 -22.92 -10.30
C ASP A 21 0.11 -22.14 -10.56
N THR A 22 -1.04 -22.82 -10.50
CA THR A 22 -2.36 -22.20 -10.63
C THR A 22 -2.61 -21.19 -9.51
N LEU A 23 -2.31 -21.56 -8.27
CA LEU A 23 -2.46 -20.69 -7.10
C LEU A 23 -1.54 -19.47 -7.18
N LEU A 24 -0.28 -19.63 -7.63
CA LEU A 24 0.63 -18.49 -7.82
C LEU A 24 0.13 -17.54 -8.91
N GLU A 25 -0.40 -18.05 -10.01
CA GLU A 25 -0.98 -17.22 -11.06
C GLU A 25 -2.24 -16.49 -10.58
N GLN A 26 -3.09 -17.15 -9.80
CA GLN A 26 -4.25 -16.49 -9.17
C GLN A 26 -3.81 -15.41 -8.20
N VAL A 27 -2.77 -15.66 -7.39
CA VAL A 27 -2.17 -14.64 -6.51
C VAL A 27 -1.65 -13.47 -7.34
N ARG A 28 -0.95 -13.71 -8.46
CA ARG A 28 -0.47 -12.65 -9.35
C ARG A 28 -1.62 -11.81 -9.92
N GLN A 29 -2.67 -12.45 -10.41
CA GLN A 29 -3.85 -11.76 -10.95
C GLN A 29 -4.60 -10.97 -9.89
N LEU A 30 -4.74 -11.52 -8.68
CA LEU A 30 -5.31 -10.81 -7.54
C LEU A 30 -4.39 -9.66 -7.10
N GLU A 31 -3.08 -9.83 -7.04
CA GLU A 31 -2.14 -8.75 -6.74
C GLU A 31 -2.21 -7.63 -7.78
N GLU A 32 -2.40 -7.96 -9.06
CA GLU A 32 -2.54 -6.99 -10.16
C GLU A 32 -3.90 -6.27 -10.12
N ALA A 33 -5.00 -6.98 -9.90
CA ALA A 33 -6.36 -6.43 -9.88
C ALA A 33 -6.69 -5.70 -8.57
N LEU A 34 -6.19 -6.22 -7.45
CA LEU A 34 -6.44 -5.67 -6.13
C LEU A 34 -5.37 -4.70 -5.68
N ALA A 35 -4.23 -4.59 -6.41
CA ALA A 35 -3.01 -3.81 -6.09
C ALA A 35 -3.17 -3.02 -4.78
N PRO A 36 -3.06 -3.72 -3.63
CA PRO A 36 -3.67 -3.21 -2.42
C PRO A 36 -2.80 -2.11 -1.82
N ALA A 37 -3.50 -1.20 -1.15
CA ALA A 37 -2.95 -0.15 -0.30
C ALA A 37 -1.64 -0.60 0.34
N ALA A 38 -0.56 0.08 -0.03
CA ALA A 38 0.77 -0.12 0.55
C ALA A 38 0.65 -0.33 2.07
N ILE A 39 1.22 -1.41 2.59
CA ILE A 39 1.33 -1.59 4.04
C ILE A 39 2.32 -0.54 4.52
N LEU A 40 1.79 0.51 5.12
CA LEU A 40 2.60 1.63 5.57
C LEU A 40 3.34 1.28 6.87
N PRO A 41 4.59 1.74 7.03
CA PRO A 41 5.32 1.60 8.29
C PRO A 41 4.54 2.12 9.48
N ARG A 42 4.38 1.31 10.53
CA ARG A 42 3.73 1.75 11.78
C ARG A 42 4.47 2.90 12.46
N SER A 43 5.76 3.07 12.16
CA SER A 43 6.59 4.19 12.61
C SER A 43 6.04 5.55 12.18
N TRP A 44 5.26 5.62 11.10
CA TRP A 44 4.66 6.86 10.61
C TRP A 44 3.43 7.29 11.42
N ARG A 45 2.87 6.40 12.26
CA ARG A 45 1.74 6.66 13.17
C ARG A 45 0.55 7.33 12.47
N LEU A 46 0.30 6.94 11.22
CA LEU A 46 -0.81 7.45 10.42
C LEU A 46 -2.13 6.83 10.90
N THR A 47 -3.21 7.59 10.76
CA THR A 47 -4.58 7.12 10.96
C THR A 47 -5.08 6.49 9.66
N SER A 48 -6.10 5.64 9.71
CA SER A 48 -6.65 4.97 8.52
C SER A 48 -7.08 5.91 7.39
N THR A 49 -7.50 7.14 7.70
CA THR A 49 -7.81 8.17 6.71
C THR A 49 -6.56 8.77 6.08
N GLU A 50 -5.53 9.04 6.89
CA GLU A 50 -4.25 9.57 6.40
C GLU A 50 -3.50 8.54 5.54
N GLU A 51 -3.54 7.27 5.93
CA GLU A 51 -2.97 6.16 5.15
C GLU A 51 -3.62 6.06 3.78
N ARG A 52 -4.97 6.11 3.72
CA ARG A 52 -5.70 6.09 2.44
C ARG A 52 -5.33 7.27 1.55
N LEU A 53 -5.26 8.48 2.10
CA LEU A 53 -4.87 9.67 1.32
C LEU A 53 -3.44 9.55 0.78
N LEU A 54 -2.50 9.06 1.61
CA LEU A 54 -1.12 8.90 1.21
C LEU A 54 -0.94 7.79 0.16
N CYS A 55 -1.66 6.67 0.29
CA CYS A 55 -1.71 5.63 -0.72
C CYS A 55 -2.29 6.13 -2.05
N ALA A 56 -3.36 6.95 -2.01
CA ALA A 56 -3.92 7.58 -3.20
C ALA A 56 -2.92 8.54 -3.88
N LEU A 57 -2.15 9.30 -3.10
CA LEU A 57 -1.07 10.15 -3.61
C LEU A 57 0.01 9.31 -4.30
N ARG A 58 0.40 8.18 -3.71
CA ARG A 58 1.38 7.27 -4.33
C ARG A 58 0.86 6.62 -5.60
N ALA A 59 -0.40 6.22 -5.63
CA ALA A 59 -1.01 5.55 -6.78
C ALA A 59 -1.05 6.45 -8.04
N VAL A 60 -1.21 7.76 -7.85
CA VAL A 60 -1.22 8.75 -8.95
C VAL A 60 0.17 9.33 -9.21
N GLY A 61 1.05 9.31 -8.21
CA GLY A 61 2.42 9.83 -8.30
C GLY A 61 3.20 9.22 -9.48
N PRO A 62 3.98 10.03 -10.22
CA PRO A 62 4.35 11.44 -9.96
C PRO A 62 3.34 12.49 -10.47
N ASN A 63 2.15 12.08 -10.91
CA ASN A 63 1.12 13.01 -11.38
C ASN A 63 0.39 13.70 -10.20
N VAL A 64 -0.39 14.74 -10.52
CA VAL A 64 -1.18 15.47 -9.52
C VAL A 64 -2.42 14.66 -9.15
N LEU A 65 -2.56 14.34 -7.87
CA LEU A 65 -3.82 13.87 -7.31
C LEU A 65 -4.77 15.06 -7.18
N HIS A 66 -5.78 15.09 -8.03
CA HIS A 66 -6.80 16.13 -8.02
C HIS A 66 -7.69 16.04 -6.78
N HIS A 67 -8.19 17.19 -6.30
CA HIS A 67 -9.08 17.27 -5.14
C HIS A 67 -10.28 16.30 -5.24
N GLU A 68 -10.94 16.24 -6.40
CA GLU A 68 -12.08 15.36 -6.64
C GLU A 68 -11.72 13.88 -6.48
N ARG A 69 -10.57 13.46 -7.03
CA ARG A 69 -10.09 12.08 -6.94
C ARG A 69 -9.66 11.73 -5.51
N ALA A 70 -9.11 12.68 -4.77
CA ALA A 70 -8.80 12.51 -3.36
C ALA A 70 -10.08 12.34 -2.51
N MET A 71 -11.14 13.09 -2.81
CA MET A 71 -12.44 12.94 -2.15
C MET A 71 -13.04 11.57 -2.41
N LEU A 72 -13.04 11.12 -3.67
CA LEU A 72 -13.53 9.79 -4.05
C LEU A 72 -12.77 8.68 -3.31
N ALA A 73 -11.44 8.80 -3.21
CA ALA A 73 -10.60 7.81 -2.53
C ALA A 73 -10.84 7.71 -1.02
N LEU A 74 -11.24 8.81 -0.37
CA LEU A 74 -11.42 8.86 1.09
C LEU A 74 -12.85 8.55 1.54
N TYR A 75 -13.83 9.04 0.79
CA TYR A 75 -15.24 9.02 1.20
C TYR A 75 -16.12 8.15 0.29
N GLY A 76 -15.59 7.65 -0.84
CA GLY A 76 -16.36 6.83 -1.77
C GLY A 76 -17.57 7.58 -2.34
N MET A 77 -18.73 6.92 -2.36
CA MET A 77 -20.02 7.46 -2.81
C MET A 77 -20.91 7.92 -1.63
N LEU A 78 -20.33 8.33 -0.50
CA LEU A 78 -21.11 8.81 0.65
C LEU A 78 -21.58 10.26 0.44
N ASP A 79 -22.87 10.52 0.72
CA ASP A 79 -23.58 11.79 0.49
C ASP A 79 -23.06 12.99 1.31
N GLU A 80 -22.33 12.74 2.40
CA GLU A 80 -21.75 13.80 3.24
C GLU A 80 -20.23 13.87 3.05
N ALA A 81 -19.83 14.41 1.91
CA ALA A 81 -18.45 14.77 1.65
C ALA A 81 -18.04 15.96 2.54
N PRO A 82 -17.07 15.80 3.45
CA PRO A 82 -16.54 16.95 4.19
C PRO A 82 -15.96 18.00 3.23
N GLN A 83 -16.08 19.28 3.62
CA GLN A 83 -15.59 20.42 2.83
C GLN A 83 -14.12 20.21 2.41
N GLN A 84 -13.76 20.67 1.20
CA GLN A 84 -12.41 20.56 0.61
C GLN A 84 -11.27 20.97 1.58
N LYS A 85 -11.54 21.91 2.50
CA LYS A 85 -10.62 22.36 3.56
C LYS A 85 -10.14 21.24 4.49
N ILE A 86 -10.90 20.15 4.64
CA ILE A 86 -10.52 19.01 5.48
C ILE A 86 -9.35 18.24 4.84
N LEU A 87 -9.26 18.20 3.52
CA LEU A 87 -8.12 17.58 2.83
C LEU A 87 -6.82 18.35 3.08
N ASP A 88 -6.85 19.69 3.04
CA ASP A 88 -5.67 20.51 3.35
C ASP A 88 -5.14 20.23 4.76
N VAL A 89 -6.04 20.15 5.74
CA VAL A 89 -5.69 19.82 7.13
C VAL A 89 -5.13 18.41 7.24
N LEU A 90 -5.69 17.43 6.52
CA LEU A 90 -5.15 16.07 6.46
C LEU A 90 -3.75 16.04 5.87
N VAL A 91 -3.49 16.75 4.76
CA VAL A 91 -2.15 16.84 4.15
C VAL A 91 -1.16 17.52 5.10
N CYS A 92 -1.57 18.57 5.82
CA CYS A 92 -0.75 19.18 6.86
C CYS A 92 -0.38 18.19 7.99
N LYS A 93 -1.33 17.35 8.43
CA LYS A 93 -1.08 16.30 9.43
C LYS A 93 -0.12 15.22 8.90
N ILE A 94 -0.33 14.75 7.67
CA ILE A 94 0.54 13.74 7.04
C ILE A 94 1.97 14.26 6.92
N ARG A 95 2.15 15.48 6.42
CA ARG A 95 3.48 16.12 6.29
C ARG A 95 4.22 16.15 7.63
N ARG A 96 3.53 16.53 8.71
CA ARG A 96 4.10 16.55 10.05
C ARG A 96 4.54 15.16 10.50
N LYS A 97 3.68 14.14 10.34
CA LYS A 97 3.99 12.76 10.73
C LYS A 97 5.14 12.15 9.93
N LEU A 98 5.20 12.39 8.62
CA LEU A 98 6.31 11.94 7.77
C LEU A 98 7.64 12.60 8.14
N MET A 99 7.60 13.87 8.57
CA MET A 99 8.77 14.57 9.08
C MET A 99 9.23 14.00 10.44
N GLU A 100 8.30 13.76 11.36
CA GLU A 100 8.58 13.13 12.67
C GLU A 100 9.16 11.72 12.51
N ALA A 101 8.69 10.95 11.52
CA ALA A 101 9.21 9.64 11.19
C ALA A 101 10.49 9.66 10.33
N GLN A 102 11.02 10.84 10.01
CA GLN A 102 12.21 11.03 9.18
C GLN A 102 12.15 10.30 7.81
N ALA A 103 10.95 10.14 7.26
CA ALA A 103 10.74 9.42 6.00
C ALA A 103 11.29 10.19 4.78
N GLN A 104 11.50 11.51 4.92
CA GLN A 104 11.97 12.41 3.88
C GLN A 104 11.14 12.35 2.57
N ILE A 105 9.85 12.07 2.70
CA ILE A 105 8.84 12.08 1.63
C ILE A 105 8.22 13.48 1.58
N ARG A 106 8.26 14.12 0.41
CA ARG A 106 7.72 15.47 0.21
C ARG A 106 6.43 15.43 -0.60
N ILE A 107 5.38 16.03 -0.03
CA ILE A 107 4.11 16.27 -0.70
C ILE A 107 4.11 17.73 -1.14
N GLU A 108 4.01 17.98 -2.44
CA GLU A 108 3.92 19.30 -3.06
C GLU A 108 2.45 19.72 -3.18
N THR A 109 2.12 20.98 -2.85
CA THR A 109 0.79 21.54 -3.09
C THR A 109 0.77 22.22 -4.45
N ILE A 110 -0.17 21.81 -5.31
CA ILE A 110 -0.46 22.48 -6.58
C ILE A 110 -1.77 23.25 -6.41
N TRP A 111 -1.64 24.56 -6.21
CA TRP A 111 -2.76 25.47 -5.96
C TRP A 111 -3.86 25.32 -7.00
N GLY A 112 -5.11 25.15 -6.54
CA GLY A 112 -6.29 24.97 -7.39
C GLY A 112 -6.42 23.62 -8.07
N ARG A 113 -5.46 22.69 -7.93
CA ARG A 113 -5.56 21.34 -8.53
C ARG A 113 -5.55 20.21 -7.51
N GLY A 114 -4.63 20.24 -6.55
CA GLY A 114 -4.47 19.19 -5.55
C GLY A 114 -3.03 19.03 -5.09
N TRP A 115 -2.57 17.80 -4.89
CA TRP A 115 -1.24 17.52 -4.37
C TRP A 115 -0.50 16.48 -5.19
N ARG A 116 0.82 16.49 -5.07
CA ARG A 116 1.73 15.64 -5.83
C ARG A 116 2.83 15.12 -4.93
N LEU A 117 3.25 13.89 -5.14
CA LEU A 117 4.54 13.41 -4.64
C LEU A 117 5.61 13.70 -5.69
N SER A 118 6.75 14.24 -5.26
CA SER A 118 7.88 14.39 -6.17
C SER A 118 8.34 13.00 -6.65
N PRO A 119 8.92 12.88 -7.86
CA PRO A 119 9.42 11.59 -8.36
C PRO A 119 10.38 10.90 -7.37
N GLU A 120 11.26 11.68 -6.73
CA GLU A 120 12.15 11.19 -5.67
C GLU A 120 11.39 10.66 -4.45
N SER A 121 10.30 11.34 -4.07
CA SER A 121 9.45 10.94 -2.95
C SER A 121 8.67 9.67 -3.25
N CYS A 122 8.26 9.44 -4.51
CA CYS A 122 7.66 8.18 -4.92
C CYS A 122 8.63 7.01 -4.75
N ALA A 123 9.86 7.15 -5.24
CA ALA A 123 10.88 6.10 -5.11
C ALA A 123 11.22 5.82 -3.62
N ARG A 124 11.33 6.87 -2.80
CA ARG A 124 11.56 6.74 -1.35
C ARG A 124 10.40 6.05 -0.64
N PHE A 125 9.16 6.39 -1.00
CA PHE A 125 7.98 5.73 -0.47
C PHE A 125 8.03 4.22 -0.74
N ASP A 126 8.32 3.82 -1.98
CA ASP A 126 8.40 2.41 -2.35
C ASP A 126 9.50 1.66 -1.62
N ALA A 127 10.68 2.28 -1.45
CA ALA A 127 11.78 1.71 -0.70
C ALA A 127 11.41 1.44 0.77
N LEU A 128 10.84 2.45 1.45
CA LEU A 128 10.48 2.35 2.86
C LEU A 128 9.34 1.35 3.11
N VAL A 129 8.36 1.30 2.21
CA VAL A 129 7.26 0.31 2.27
C VAL A 129 7.78 -1.11 1.97
N GLY A 130 8.69 -1.25 0.99
CA GLY A 130 9.30 -2.52 0.65
C GLY A 130 10.14 -3.11 1.78
N GLU A 131 10.93 -2.28 2.46
CA GLU A 131 11.75 -2.68 3.61
C GLU A 131 10.93 -3.24 4.78
N ASP A 132 9.80 -2.60 5.09
CA ASP A 132 8.92 -3.07 6.18
C ASP A 132 8.15 -4.34 5.78
N ARG A 133 7.77 -4.49 4.50
CA ARG A 133 7.19 -5.76 3.97
C ARG A 133 8.16 -6.93 4.16
N VAL A 134 9.44 -6.72 3.84
CA VAL A 134 10.49 -7.75 4.02
C VAL A 134 10.73 -8.04 5.49
N ARG A 135 10.75 -7.02 6.36
CA ARG A 135 10.93 -7.17 7.81
C ARG A 135 9.78 -7.98 8.44
N TRP A 136 8.53 -7.72 8.04
CA TRP A 136 7.37 -8.52 8.43
C TRP A 136 7.46 -9.96 7.91
N ALA A 137 7.80 -10.17 6.63
CA ALA A 137 7.93 -11.50 6.04
C ALA A 137 9.09 -12.32 6.64
N ALA A 138 10.14 -11.67 7.12
CA ALA A 138 11.25 -12.30 7.83
C ALA A 138 10.87 -12.68 9.27
N GLN A 139 10.08 -11.87 9.97
CA GLN A 139 9.62 -12.13 11.34
C GLN A 139 8.50 -13.19 11.41
N GLY A 140 7.64 -13.27 10.40
CA GLY A 140 6.59 -14.30 10.30
C GLY A 140 7.11 -15.73 10.12
N ARG A 141 8.38 -15.92 9.75
CA ARG A 141 9.03 -17.24 9.67
C ARG A 141 9.63 -17.74 10.99
N ALA A 142 9.62 -16.92 12.05
CA ALA A 142 10.12 -17.29 13.38
C ALA A 142 9.04 -17.85 14.31
N VAL A 143 7.80 -18.00 13.84
CA VAL A 143 6.69 -18.63 14.58
C VAL A 143 6.13 -19.77 13.75
N ALA A 144 6.92 -20.84 13.63
CA ALA A 144 6.47 -22.17 13.20
C ALA A 144 7.34 -23.21 13.91
#